data_AF-A0A2M7RU28-F1
#
_entry.id   AF-A0A2M7RU28-F1
#
_cell.length_a   1.000
_cell.length_b   1.000
_cell.length_c   1.000
_cell.angle_alpha   90.00
_cell.angle_beta   90.00
_cell.angle_gamma   90.00
#
_symmetry.space_group_name_H-M   'P 1'
#
loop_
_entity.id
_entity.type
_entity.pdbx_description
1 polymer ?
#
loop_
_entity_poly.entity_id
_entity_poly.type
_entity_poly.pdbx_seq_one_letter_code
_entity_poly.pdbx_strand_id
1 'polypeptide(L)' 'SEQGALNVVKAILESPESIKYPEQYQIDEINQNYRRIVVRGTFKVLYQSKGQIISIVAVIGTGQSPEKIKKY' A
#
# COMPACT_ATOMS: atom_id res chain seq x y z
N SER A 1 -13.61 4.33 -16.36
CA SER A 1 -14.90 3.63 -16.38
C SER A 1 -15.18 3.03 -15.02
N GLU A 2 -16.44 2.80 -14.69
CA GLU A 2 -16.87 2.17 -13.44
C GLU A 2 -16.19 0.82 -13.19
N GLN A 3 -16.18 -0.07 -14.20
CA GLN A 3 -15.50 -1.36 -14.11
C GLN A 3 -13.99 -1.24 -13.82
N GLY A 4 -13.34 -0.21 -14.38
CA GLY A 4 -11.93 0.06 -14.11
C GLY A 4 -11.68 0.41 -12.64
N ALA A 5 -12.57 1.19 -12.03
CA ALA A 5 -12.48 1.53 -10.62
C ALA A 5 -12.70 0.29 -9.73
N LEU A 6 -13.69 -0.53 -10.04
CA LEU A 6 -13.94 -1.79 -9.33
C LEU A 6 -12.73 -2.73 -9.38
N ASN A 7 -12.08 -2.84 -10.55
CA ASN A 7 -10.88 -3.66 -10.70
C ASN A 7 -9.70 -3.13 -9.87
N VAL A 8 -9.58 -1.81 -9.73
CA VAL A 8 -8.55 -1.20 -8.87
C VAL A 8 -8.83 -1.46 -7.40
N VAL A 9 -10.06 -1.27 -6.94
CA VAL A 9 -10.45 -1.54 -5.55
C VAL A 9 -10.20 -3.00 -5.20
N LYS A 10 -10.61 -3.93 -6.07
CA LYS A 10 -10.36 -5.36 -5.89
C LYS A 10 -8.86 -5.66 -5.75
N ALA A 11 -8.03 -5.14 -6.66
CA ALA A 11 -6.58 -5.36 -6.61
C ALA A 11 -5.95 -4.78 -5.34
N ILE A 12 -6.44 -3.65 -4.83
CA ILE A 12 -5.98 -3.06 -3.57
C ILE A 12 -6.31 -4.00 -2.40
N LEU A 13 -7.52 -4.55 -2.34
CA LEU A 13 -7.97 -5.44 -1.26
C LEU A 13 -7.26 -6.79 -1.28
N GLU A 14 -7.02 -7.35 -2.45
CA GLU A 14 -6.34 -8.65 -2.60
C GLU A 14 -4.82 -8.54 -2.37
N SER A 15 -4.22 -7.36 -2.57
CA SER A 15 -2.77 -7.21 -2.50
C SER A 15 -2.13 -7.60 -1.15
N PRO A 16 -2.68 -7.25 0.03
CA PRO A 16 -2.09 -7.62 1.30
C PRO A 16 -2.28 -9.10 1.64
N GLU A 17 -3.26 -9.79 1.04
CA GLU A 17 -3.47 -11.24 1.23
C GLU A 17 -2.31 -12.08 0.67
N SER A 18 -1.53 -11.49 -0.24
CA SER A 18 -0.32 -12.11 -0.80
C SER A 18 0.92 -12.01 0.11
N ILE A 19 0.84 -11.30 1.24
CA ILE A 19 1.92 -11.22 2.22
C ILE A 19 2.09 -12.58 2.89
N LYS A 20 3.25 -13.23 2.64
CA LYS A 20 3.65 -14.46 3.36
C LYS A 20 4.63 -14.17 4.48
N TYR A 21 5.46 -13.13 4.30
CA TYR A 21 6.40 -12.65 5.30
C TYR A 21 6.17 -11.15 5.52
N PRO A 22 6.13 -10.65 6.76
CA PRO A 22 5.93 -9.23 7.03
C PRO A 22 6.93 -8.33 6.29
N GLU A 23 8.15 -8.81 6.10
CA GLU A 23 9.27 -8.10 5.47
C GLU A 23 9.34 -8.24 3.94
N GLN A 24 8.42 -8.99 3.33
CA GLN A 24 8.42 -9.33 1.89
C GLN A 24 8.52 -8.11 0.98
N TYR A 25 7.88 -7.00 1.35
CA TYR A 25 7.87 -5.77 0.56
C TYR A 25 8.84 -4.71 1.08
N GLN A 26 9.28 -3.85 0.16
CA GLN A 26 10.22 -2.77 0.46
C GLN A 26 9.62 -1.75 1.44
N ILE A 27 10.49 -1.11 2.22
CA ILE A 27 10.16 0.08 3.01
C ILE A 27 9.77 1.20 2.04
N ASP A 28 8.77 2.02 2.41
CA ASP A 28 8.38 3.17 1.62
C ASP A 28 9.47 4.26 1.67
N GLU A 29 9.80 4.80 0.51
CA GLU A 29 10.86 5.82 0.37
C GLU A 29 10.52 7.13 1.09
N ILE A 30 9.23 7.44 1.27
CA ILE A 30 8.77 8.69 1.86
C ILE A 30 8.47 8.49 3.35
N ASN A 31 7.76 7.41 3.69
CA ASN A 31 7.45 7.03 5.07
C ASN A 31 8.15 5.74 5.47
N GLN A 32 9.36 5.89 5.99
CA GLN A 32 10.24 4.77 6.33
C GLN A 32 9.73 3.88 7.48
N ASN A 33 8.66 4.30 8.18
CA ASN A 33 7.97 3.50 9.19
C ASN A 33 7.10 2.39 8.59
N TYR A 34 6.79 2.47 7.30
CA TYR A 34 5.86 1.56 6.63
C TYR A 34 6.53 0.83 5.45
N ARG A 35 6.01 -0.34 5.15
CA ARG A 35 6.31 -1.07 3.91
C ARG A 35 5.23 -0.79 2.87
N ARG A 36 5.57 -0.91 1.59
CA ARG A 36 4.67 -0.57 0.48
C ARG A 36 4.42 -1.75 -0.47
N ILE A 37 3.18 -1.90 -0.89
CA ILE A 37 2.81 -2.71 -2.05
C ILE A 37 2.39 -1.77 -3.17
N VAL A 38 3.08 -1.81 -4.32
CA VAL A 38 2.68 -1.03 -5.50
C VAL A 38 1.63 -1.81 -6.27
N VAL A 39 0.43 -1.24 -6.37
CA VAL A 39 -0.74 -1.88 -7.00
C VAL A 39 -1.02 -1.19 -8.33
N ARG A 40 -0.88 -1.94 -9.43
CA ARG A 40 -1.15 -1.49 -10.81
C ARG A 40 -0.39 -0.19 -11.21
N GLY A 41 0.74 0.10 -10.57
CA GLY A 41 1.57 1.29 -10.82
C GLY A 41 0.99 2.64 -10.38
N THR A 42 -0.30 2.69 -10.02
CA THR A 42 -1.03 3.93 -9.72
C THR A 42 -1.28 4.15 -8.24
N PHE A 43 -1.25 3.10 -7.43
CA PHE A 43 -1.44 3.17 -5.99
C PHE A 43 -0.34 2.44 -5.23
N LYS A 44 -0.11 2.89 -3.99
CA LYS A 44 0.66 2.17 -2.99
C LYS A 44 -0.21 1.89 -1.77
N VAL A 45 -0.14 0.66 -1.28
CA VAL A 45 -0.74 0.25 0.00
C VAL A 45 0.38 0.28 1.03
N LEU A 46 0.27 1.16 2.02
CA LEU A 46 1.20 1.27 3.13
C LEU A 46 0.74 0.38 4.27
N TYR A 47 1.65 -0.44 4.79
CA TYR A 47 1.36 -1.33 5.91
C TYR A 47 2.52 -1.38 6.92
N GLN A 48 2.17 -1.76 8.14
CA GLN A 48 3.11 -2.16 9.18
C GLN A 48 2.74 -3.52 9.74
N SER A 49 3.71 -4.20 10.35
CA SER A 49 3.50 -5.46 11.04
C SER A 49 3.73 -5.33 12.53
N LYS A 50 2.90 -6.02 13.32
CA LYS A 50 3.10 -6.20 14.76
C LYS A 50 2.80 -7.65 15.11
N GLY A 51 3.85 -8.43 15.34
CA GLY A 51 3.73 -9.89 15.47
C GLY A 51 3.17 -10.49 14.18
N GLN A 52 2.02 -11.16 14.27
CA GLN A 52 1.35 -11.78 13.13
C GLN A 52 0.28 -10.88 12.48
N ILE A 53 0.11 -9.65 12.98
CA ILE A 53 -0.91 -8.73 12.48
C ILE A 53 -0.27 -7.79 11.47
N ILE A 54 -0.83 -7.75 10.26
CA ILE A 54 -0.57 -6.71 9.27
C ILE A 54 -1.66 -5.65 9.39
N SER A 55 -1.27 -4.39 9.57
CA SER A 55 -2.19 -3.24 9.59
C SER A 55 -1.95 -2.37 8.38
N ILE A 56 -3.00 -2.19 7.57
CA ILE A 56 -3.01 -1.24 6.46
C ILE A 56 -3.22 0.16 7.02
N VAL A 57 -2.26 1.05 6.77
CA VAL A 57 -2.25 2.41 7.33
C VAL A 57 -2.86 3.40 6.34
N ALA A 58 -2.54 3.23 5.06
CA ALA A 58 -3.04 4.12 4.02
C ALA A 58 -3.00 3.45 2.64
N VAL A 59 -3.87 3.93 1.75
CA VAL A 59 -3.79 3.69 0.31
C VAL A 59 -3.58 5.04 -0.36
N ILE A 60 -2.47 5.19 -1.07
CA ILE A 60 -2.03 6.49 -1.61
C ILE A 60 -1.78 6.37 -3.10
N GLY A 61 -2.18 7.35 -3.89
CA GLY A 61 -1.77 7.44 -5.30
C GLY A 61 -0.27 7.67 -5.43
N THR A 62 0.38 7.01 -6.40
CA THR A 62 1.83 7.13 -6.65
C THR A 62 2.23 8.50 -7.21
N GLY A 63 1.31 9.21 -7.84
CA GLY A 63 1.51 10.58 -8.32
C GLY A 63 1.26 11.68 -7.28
N GLN A 64 0.94 11.34 -6.03
CA GLN A 64 0.78 12.34 -4.98
C GLN A 64 2.14 12.92 -4.56
N SER A 65 2.16 14.21 -4.24
CA SER A 65 3.40 14.87 -3.80
C SER A 65 3.86 14.31 -2.45
N PRO A 66 5.18 14.21 -2.19
CA PRO A 66 5.70 13.66 -0.93
C PRO A 66 5.18 14.37 0.31
N GLU A 67 4.93 15.67 0.25
CA GLU A 67 4.43 16.48 1.37
C GLU A 67 3.04 16.01 1.82
N LYS A 68 2.19 15.62 0.86
CA LYS A 68 0.85 15.07 1.16
C LYS A 68 0.90 13.66 1.70
N ILE A 69 2.00 12.93 1.45
CA ILE A 69 2.19 11.54 1.85
C ILE A 69 2.75 11.47 3.28
N LYS A 70 3.70 12.33 3.64
CA LYS A 70 4.36 12.37 4.98
C LYS A 70 3.42 12.54 6.17
N LYS A 71 2.16 12.90 5.95
CA LYS A 71 1.15 13.04 7.01
C LYS A 71 0.57 11.70 7.50
N TYR A 72 0.80 10.62 6.73
CA TYR A 72 0.39 9.27 7.06
C TYR A 72 1.57 8.51 7.65
#